data_AF-A0A1H9CM52-F1
#
_entry.id   AF-A0A1H9CM52-F1
#
_cell.length_a   1.000
_cell.length_b   1.000
_cell.length_c   1.000
_cell.angle_alpha   90.00
_cell.angle_beta   90.00
_cell.angle_gamma   90.00
#
_symmetry.space_group_name_H-M   'P 1'
#
loop_
_entity.id
_entity.type
_entity.pdbx_description
1 polymer ?
#
loop_
_entity_poly.entity_id
_entity_poly.type
_entity_poly.pdbx_seq_one_letter_code
_entity_poly.pdbx_strand_id
1 'polypeptide(L)'
;MKPRTTATLLSALVLASVGAAPQAVAATCQYNRQDLPVPAGSGHVSTMGGSTNNSRIAGLVMKGQFGRGAYWVNSSLREMPPSPLSTWYHVIPTGINNTSVVAGYEQRDGERTKKAFRYENGAYQYLETDPGQSSTAYAINDTGDVIGLQFSGTSEYYGDVYLWPRNGPRKLVSSGKPIGITADRKVVVQRVVTTDVIDTNTGSVVEIPGRPSWVVLDNDRVLISEYVDQVGWEMSEYDLAGTKVATHPGGAKPFGRNGSGTVFGGHPGRTGANVPALWRKTGRTDVVADFLPSDSSYSDVTDAATLIGTYSGADSVARPARWLWICS
;
A
#
# COMPACT_ATOMS: atom_id res chain seq x y z
N MET A 1 -44.51 55.86 63.61
CA MET A 1 -44.36 54.46 64.09
C MET A 1 -44.65 53.51 62.94
N LYS A 2 -43.62 52.81 62.44
CA LYS A 2 -43.64 51.53 61.69
C LYS A 2 -42.26 50.91 61.90
N PRO A 3 -42.14 49.63 62.32
CA PRO A 3 -40.86 49.08 62.77
C PRO A 3 -39.94 48.76 61.58
N ARG A 4 -38.64 49.05 61.74
CA ARG A 4 -37.58 48.61 60.84
C ARG A 4 -37.11 47.23 61.31
N THR A 5 -37.34 46.20 60.49
CA THR A 5 -36.76 44.86 60.67
C THR A 5 -35.38 44.84 60.00
N THR A 6 -34.34 44.80 60.82
CA THR A 6 -32.96 44.51 60.40
C THR A 6 -32.79 43.00 60.26
N ALA A 7 -32.55 42.51 59.04
CA ALA A 7 -32.19 41.12 58.78
C ALA A 7 -30.66 40.99 58.74
N THR A 8 -30.09 40.27 59.69
CA THR A 8 -28.66 39.95 59.76
C THR A 8 -28.37 38.79 58.80
N LEU A 9 -27.61 39.02 57.74
CA LEU A 9 -27.08 37.95 56.89
C LEU A 9 -25.91 37.25 57.62
N LEU A 10 -26.08 35.98 57.98
CA LEU A 10 -24.96 35.09 58.29
C LEU A 10 -24.36 34.59 56.97
N SER A 11 -23.13 34.99 56.67
CA SER A 11 -22.33 34.42 55.58
C SER A 11 -21.75 33.07 56.02
N ALA A 12 -22.35 31.97 55.59
CA ALA A 12 -21.76 30.64 55.73
C ALA A 12 -20.72 30.43 54.62
N LEU A 13 -19.45 30.30 54.99
CA LEU A 13 -18.37 29.96 54.07
C LEU A 13 -18.44 28.45 53.76
N VAL A 14 -18.98 28.09 52.59
CA VAL A 14 -18.96 26.72 52.10
C VAL A 14 -17.59 26.45 51.46
N LEU A 15 -16.73 25.69 52.13
CA LEU A 15 -15.55 25.11 51.49
C LEU A 15 -16.01 24.02 50.51
N ALA A 16 -16.08 24.36 49.22
CA ALA A 16 -16.24 23.37 48.17
C ALA A 16 -14.94 22.59 48.03
N SER A 17 -14.92 21.33 48.49
CA SER A 17 -13.86 20.38 48.16
C SER A 17 -13.90 20.13 46.65
N VAL A 18 -12.92 20.66 45.91
CA VAL A 18 -12.72 20.32 44.50
C VAL A 18 -12.27 18.87 44.45
N GLY A 19 -13.21 17.95 44.28
CA GLY A 19 -12.89 16.57 43.95
C GLY A 19 -12.16 16.56 42.61
N ALA A 20 -10.91 16.09 42.59
CA ALA A 20 -10.20 15.87 41.34
C ALA A 20 -11.04 14.94 40.46
N ALA A 21 -11.53 15.44 39.32
CA ALA A 21 -12.18 14.59 38.34
C ALA A 21 -11.18 13.51 37.92
N PRO A 22 -11.59 12.23 37.79
CA PRO A 22 -10.69 11.20 37.28
C PRO A 22 -10.15 11.67 35.94
N GLN A 23 -8.83 11.79 35.83
CA GLN A 23 -8.18 12.04 34.54
C GLN A 23 -8.56 10.89 33.63
N ALA A 24 -9.16 11.21 32.48
CA ALA A 24 -9.43 10.23 31.45
C ALA A 24 -8.08 9.61 31.05
N VAL A 25 -7.91 8.32 31.33
CA VAL A 25 -6.74 7.57 30.83
C VAL A 25 -6.81 7.62 29.32
N ALA A 26 -5.75 8.07 28.67
CA ALA A 26 -5.69 8.09 27.21
C ALA A 26 -5.90 6.65 26.70
N ALA A 27 -6.86 6.49 25.79
CA ALA A 27 -7.14 5.19 25.18
C ALA A 27 -5.86 4.62 24.56
N THR A 28 -5.58 3.34 24.83
CA THR A 28 -4.43 2.67 24.23
C THR A 28 -4.85 2.18 22.85
N CYS A 29 -4.20 2.69 21.81
CA CYS A 29 -4.47 2.30 20.43
C CYS A 29 -3.47 1.26 19.94
N GLN A 30 -3.96 0.22 19.27
CA GLN A 30 -3.15 -0.86 18.70
C GLN A 30 -3.76 -1.40 17.40
N TYR A 31 -2.94 -2.12 16.64
CA TYR A 31 -3.38 -2.83 15.43
C TYR A 31 -3.88 -4.23 15.79
N ASN A 32 -5.18 -4.44 15.60
CA ASN A 32 -5.80 -5.75 15.80
C ASN A 32 -5.91 -6.48 14.46
N ARG A 33 -5.24 -7.64 14.38
CA ARG A 33 -5.31 -8.50 13.20
C ARG A 33 -6.70 -9.11 13.05
N GLN A 34 -7.16 -9.16 11.80
CA GLN A 34 -8.29 -9.94 11.34
C GLN A 34 -7.87 -10.76 10.12
N ASP A 35 -7.89 -12.08 10.25
CA ASP A 35 -7.52 -12.98 9.16
C ASP A 35 -8.55 -12.93 8.02
N LEU A 36 -8.06 -13.03 6.80
CA LEU A 36 -8.89 -13.13 5.61
C LEU A 36 -9.18 -14.61 5.31
N PRO A 37 -10.37 -14.93 4.77
CA PRO A 37 -10.69 -16.31 4.40
C PRO A 37 -9.71 -16.87 3.38
N VAL A 38 -9.30 -18.13 3.57
CA VAL A 38 -8.46 -18.90 2.65
C VAL A 38 -9.19 -20.18 2.24
N PRO A 39 -8.95 -20.75 1.03
CA PRO A 39 -9.57 -22.02 0.66
C PRO A 39 -9.08 -23.16 1.56
N ALA A 40 -9.97 -24.09 1.89
CA ALA A 40 -9.63 -25.27 2.67
C ALA A 40 -8.48 -26.06 2.01
N GLY A 41 -7.49 -26.47 2.81
CA GLY A 41 -6.32 -27.22 2.34
C GLY A 41 -5.25 -26.38 1.61
N SER A 42 -5.41 -25.05 1.55
CA SER A 42 -4.36 -24.17 0.99
C SER A 42 -3.20 -24.03 1.98
N GLY A 43 -1.99 -24.39 1.54
CA GLY A 43 -0.79 -24.30 2.37
C GLY A 43 -0.09 -22.92 2.35
N HIS A 44 -0.41 -22.08 1.37
CA HIS A 44 0.22 -20.76 1.22
C HIS A 44 -0.71 -19.81 0.48
N VAL A 45 -1.04 -18.68 1.12
CA VAL A 45 -1.84 -17.60 0.54
C VAL A 45 -1.16 -16.28 0.86
N SER A 46 -0.99 -15.43 -0.15
CA SER A 46 -0.36 -14.12 -0.01
C SER A 46 -1.21 -13.01 -0.62
N THR A 47 -1.14 -11.82 -0.05
CA THR A 47 -1.68 -10.58 -0.59
C THR A 47 -0.59 -9.87 -1.39
N MET A 48 -0.97 -9.18 -2.45
CA MET A 48 -0.03 -8.51 -3.36
C MET A 48 -0.43 -7.08 -3.70
N GLY A 49 -1.69 -6.69 -3.52
CA GLY A 49 -2.14 -5.30 -3.68
C GLY A 49 -3.52 -5.07 -3.06
N GLY A 50 -3.84 -3.81 -2.78
CA GLY A 50 -5.14 -3.37 -2.29
C GLY A 50 -5.77 -2.33 -3.20
N SER A 51 -7.08 -2.16 -3.06
CA SER A 51 -7.81 -1.04 -3.66
C SER A 51 -7.84 0.14 -2.71
N THR A 52 -7.78 1.36 -3.24
CA THR A 52 -7.70 2.60 -2.44
C THR A 52 -8.83 2.78 -1.42
N ASN A 53 -10.01 2.17 -1.63
CA ASN A 53 -11.14 2.23 -0.68
C ASN A 53 -11.26 1.02 0.27
N ASN A 54 -10.28 0.12 0.30
CA ASN A 54 -10.14 -0.96 1.30
C ASN A 54 -11.13 -2.11 1.15
N SER A 55 -12.00 -2.02 0.15
CA SER A 55 -13.02 -3.03 -0.07
C SER A 55 -12.49 -4.24 -0.84
N ARG A 56 -11.32 -4.10 -1.47
CA ARG A 56 -10.71 -5.14 -2.30
C ARG A 56 -9.24 -5.34 -2.02
N ILE A 57 -8.84 -6.60 -2.09
CA ILE A 57 -7.47 -7.06 -1.90
C ILE A 57 -7.21 -8.08 -2.99
N ALA A 58 -6.09 -7.98 -3.68
CA ALA A 58 -5.62 -8.97 -4.63
C ALA A 58 -4.45 -9.75 -4.05
N GLY A 59 -4.34 -11.01 -4.46
CA GLY A 59 -3.32 -11.90 -3.96
C GLY A 59 -3.28 -13.22 -4.72
N LEU A 60 -2.56 -14.18 -4.15
CA LEU A 60 -2.30 -15.47 -4.74
C LEU A 60 -2.60 -16.57 -3.72
N VAL A 61 -3.20 -17.65 -4.22
CA VAL A 61 -3.42 -18.89 -3.48
C VAL A 61 -2.62 -19.99 -4.16
N MET A 62 -1.80 -20.72 -3.40
CA MET A 62 -1.13 -21.91 -3.92
C MET A 62 -2.09 -23.10 -3.94
N LYS A 63 -2.29 -23.68 -5.13
CA LYS A 63 -2.99 -24.95 -5.34
C LYS A 63 -2.02 -25.97 -5.90
N GLY A 64 -1.51 -26.85 -5.04
CA GLY A 64 -0.37 -27.70 -5.36
C GLY A 64 0.88 -26.84 -5.57
N GLN A 65 1.56 -27.02 -6.70
CA GLN A 65 2.76 -26.25 -7.05
C GLN A 65 2.48 -24.92 -7.76
N PHE A 66 1.22 -24.62 -8.09
CA PHE A 66 0.89 -23.47 -8.93
C PHE A 66 0.10 -22.41 -8.19
N GLY A 67 0.52 -21.16 -8.36
CA GLY A 67 -0.20 -19.98 -7.92
C GLY A 67 -1.48 -19.77 -8.73
N ARG A 68 -2.58 -19.52 -8.03
CA ARG A 68 -3.85 -19.07 -8.59
C ARG A 68 -4.11 -17.66 -8.10
N GLY A 69 -4.51 -16.78 -9.01
CA GLY A 69 -4.94 -15.44 -8.62
C GLY A 69 -6.18 -15.53 -7.74
N ALA A 70 -6.24 -14.69 -6.73
CA ALA A 70 -7.37 -14.56 -5.84
C ALA A 70 -7.58 -13.10 -5.49
N TYR A 71 -8.80 -12.76 -5.11
CA TYR A 71 -9.11 -11.45 -4.58
C TYR A 71 -10.25 -11.53 -3.56
N TRP A 72 -10.21 -10.66 -2.58
CA TRP A 72 -11.24 -10.53 -1.57
C TRP A 72 -12.09 -9.31 -1.89
N VAL A 73 -13.41 -9.44 -1.79
CA VAL A 73 -14.35 -8.33 -1.87
C VAL A 73 -15.16 -8.32 -0.59
N ASN A 74 -15.04 -7.27 0.22
CA ASN A 74 -15.66 -7.20 1.55
C ASN A 74 -15.38 -8.47 2.38
N SER A 75 -14.11 -8.86 2.45
CA SER A 75 -13.62 -10.09 3.10
C SER A 75 -14.14 -11.41 2.51
N SER A 76 -14.95 -11.40 1.45
CA SER A 76 -15.36 -12.62 0.75
C SER A 76 -14.33 -13.00 -0.30
N LEU A 77 -13.74 -14.19 -0.16
CA LEU A 77 -12.75 -14.71 -1.10
C LEU A 77 -13.39 -15.05 -2.45
N ARG A 78 -12.71 -14.68 -3.52
CA ARG A 78 -12.98 -15.07 -4.90
C ARG A 78 -11.71 -15.57 -5.54
N GLU A 79 -11.75 -16.79 -6.07
CA GLU A 79 -10.66 -17.35 -6.83
C GLU A 79 -10.80 -16.99 -8.32
N MET A 80 -9.68 -16.64 -8.95
CA MET A 80 -9.61 -16.49 -10.41
C MET A 80 -9.44 -17.88 -11.03
N PRO A 81 -9.99 -18.13 -12.24
CA PRO A 81 -9.79 -19.39 -12.93
C PRO A 81 -8.30 -19.59 -13.28
N PRO A 82 -7.83 -20.83 -13.53
CA PRO A 82 -6.50 -21.07 -14.05
C PRO A 82 -6.24 -20.29 -15.34
N SER A 83 -4.95 -20.10 -15.68
CA SER A 83 -4.56 -19.43 -16.92
C SER A 83 -5.20 -20.09 -18.15
N PRO A 84 -5.86 -19.31 -19.03
CA PRO A 84 -6.32 -19.77 -20.34
C PRO A 84 -5.21 -20.30 -21.26
N LEU A 85 -3.95 -19.92 -21.01
CA LEU A 85 -2.82 -20.38 -21.83
C LEU A 85 -2.38 -21.79 -21.45
N SER A 86 -2.40 -22.12 -20.16
CA SER A 86 -2.08 -23.46 -19.64
C SER A 86 -2.25 -23.52 -18.12
N THR A 87 -2.69 -24.67 -17.60
CA THR A 87 -2.87 -24.91 -16.16
C THR A 87 -1.57 -24.92 -15.34
N TRP A 88 -0.43 -25.00 -16.02
CA TRP A 88 0.92 -24.97 -15.45
C TRP A 88 1.47 -23.55 -15.23
N TYR A 89 0.69 -22.52 -15.55
CA TYR A 89 1.07 -21.14 -15.31
C TYR A 89 0.65 -20.71 -13.91
N HIS A 90 1.52 -19.92 -13.28
CA HIS A 90 1.19 -19.10 -12.12
C HIS A 90 0.39 -17.90 -12.60
N VAL A 91 -0.71 -17.60 -11.91
CA VAL A 91 -1.47 -16.36 -12.09
C VAL A 91 -1.14 -15.47 -10.89
N ILE A 92 -0.46 -14.36 -11.14
CA ILE A 92 0.09 -13.48 -10.10
C ILE A 92 -0.53 -12.09 -10.22
N PRO A 93 -1.56 -11.77 -9.42
CA PRO A 93 -2.07 -10.42 -9.29
C PRO A 93 -1.03 -9.47 -8.67
N THR A 94 -0.99 -8.24 -9.15
CA THR A 94 -0.11 -7.17 -8.62
C THR A 94 -0.90 -5.96 -8.15
N GLY A 95 -2.14 -5.79 -8.61
CA GLY A 95 -3.02 -4.71 -8.16
C GLY A 95 -4.49 -4.99 -8.43
N ILE A 96 -5.36 -4.29 -7.71
CA ILE A 96 -6.80 -4.33 -7.89
C ILE A 96 -7.38 -2.93 -7.66
N ASN A 97 -8.32 -2.53 -8.50
CA ASN A 97 -8.98 -1.23 -8.35
C ASN A 97 -10.32 -1.34 -7.59
N ASN A 98 -10.95 -0.20 -7.31
CA ASN A 98 -12.21 -0.15 -6.55
C ASN A 98 -13.41 -0.82 -7.26
N THR A 99 -13.28 -1.18 -8.54
CA THR A 99 -14.32 -1.83 -9.35
C THR A 99 -14.08 -3.33 -9.57
N SER A 100 -13.13 -3.95 -8.84
CA SER A 100 -12.76 -5.38 -8.96
C SER A 100 -12.05 -5.75 -10.25
N VAL A 101 -11.44 -4.79 -10.94
CA VAL A 101 -10.51 -5.08 -12.03
C VAL A 101 -9.16 -5.41 -11.43
N VAL A 102 -8.65 -6.61 -11.73
CA VAL A 102 -7.35 -7.10 -11.26
C VAL A 102 -6.34 -6.93 -12.38
N ALA A 103 -5.17 -6.38 -12.07
CA ALA A 103 -4.00 -6.39 -12.95
C ALA A 103 -2.97 -7.37 -12.41
N GLY A 104 -2.20 -7.98 -13.30
CA GLY A 104 -1.16 -8.92 -12.92
C GLY A 104 -0.44 -9.48 -14.12
N TYR A 105 0.20 -10.62 -13.93
CA TYR A 105 0.84 -11.36 -15.00
C TYR A 105 0.71 -12.86 -14.80
N GLU A 106 0.75 -13.58 -15.91
CA GLU A 106 0.92 -15.02 -15.91
C GLU A 106 2.37 -15.36 -16.20
N GLN A 107 2.88 -16.36 -15.50
CA GLN A 107 4.23 -16.86 -15.68
C GLN A 107 4.21 -18.38 -15.74
N ARG A 108 4.85 -18.94 -16.77
CA ARG A 108 5.01 -20.39 -16.81
C ARG A 108 6.03 -20.82 -15.77
N ASP A 109 5.73 -21.90 -15.05
CA ASP A 109 6.67 -22.49 -14.11
C ASP A 109 8.01 -22.86 -14.79
N GLY A 110 9.11 -22.58 -14.10
CA GLY A 110 10.47 -22.80 -14.62
C GLY A 110 10.92 -21.86 -15.75
N GLU A 111 10.05 -20.98 -16.26
CA GLU A 111 10.40 -19.98 -17.28
C GLU A 111 10.32 -18.55 -16.74
N ARG A 112 11.04 -17.62 -17.38
CA ARG A 112 10.99 -16.18 -17.05
C ARG A 112 10.00 -15.42 -17.93
N THR A 113 9.37 -16.09 -18.88
CA THR A 113 8.41 -15.48 -19.80
C THR A 113 7.14 -15.10 -19.05
N LYS A 114 6.80 -13.80 -19.09
CA LYS A 114 5.61 -13.25 -18.44
C LYS A 114 4.65 -12.65 -19.45
N LYS A 115 3.35 -12.76 -19.17
CA LYS A 115 2.29 -12.09 -19.92
C LYS A 115 1.40 -11.30 -18.98
N ALA A 116 1.45 -9.98 -19.10
CA ALA A 116 0.59 -9.08 -18.35
C ALA A 116 -0.88 -9.28 -18.73
N PHE A 117 -1.76 -9.18 -17.74
CA PHE A 117 -3.20 -9.28 -17.93
C PHE A 117 -3.96 -8.21 -17.14
N ARG A 118 -5.17 -7.95 -17.61
CA ARG A 118 -6.29 -7.39 -16.85
C ARG A 118 -7.34 -8.48 -16.71
N TYR A 119 -7.90 -8.68 -15.52
CA TYR A 119 -8.96 -9.64 -15.25
C TYR A 119 -10.18 -8.93 -14.69
N GLU A 120 -11.33 -9.21 -15.29
CA GLU A 120 -12.60 -8.61 -14.91
C GLU A 120 -13.74 -9.52 -15.36
N ASN A 121 -14.82 -9.56 -14.58
CA ASN A 121 -16.05 -10.29 -14.94
C ASN A 121 -15.81 -11.75 -15.37
N GLY A 122 -14.83 -12.42 -14.77
CA GLY A 122 -14.54 -13.84 -15.06
C GLY A 122 -13.58 -14.07 -16.23
N ALA A 123 -13.08 -13.03 -16.90
CA ALA A 123 -12.28 -13.15 -18.11
C ALA A 123 -10.92 -12.47 -17.99
N TYR A 124 -9.90 -13.10 -18.59
CA TYR A 124 -8.58 -12.52 -18.77
C TYR A 124 -8.51 -11.76 -20.10
N GLN A 125 -8.07 -10.51 -20.04
CA GLN A 125 -7.64 -9.71 -21.17
C GLN A 125 -6.12 -9.57 -21.09
N TYR A 126 -5.39 -10.23 -21.99
CA TYR A 126 -3.95 -10.05 -22.07
C TYR A 126 -3.60 -8.68 -22.63
N LEU A 127 -2.64 -8.02 -22.00
CA LEU A 127 -2.18 -6.71 -22.40
C LEU A 127 -1.16 -6.85 -23.53
N GLU A 128 -1.28 -5.99 -24.55
CA GLU A 128 -0.44 -6.04 -25.74
C GLU A 128 1.04 -5.99 -25.38
N THR A 129 1.83 -6.91 -25.91
CA THR A 129 3.26 -7.07 -25.64
C THR A 129 4.00 -7.20 -26.97
N ASP A 130 5.14 -6.53 -27.11
CA ASP A 130 5.94 -6.61 -28.34
C ASP A 130 6.40 -8.04 -28.62
N PRO A 131 6.50 -8.44 -29.90
CA PRO A 131 7.01 -9.76 -30.27
C PRO A 131 8.37 -10.04 -29.63
N GLY A 132 8.48 -11.17 -28.93
CA GLY A 132 9.71 -11.60 -28.24
C GLY A 132 9.97 -10.93 -26.89
N GLN A 133 9.10 -10.03 -26.43
CA GLN A 133 9.20 -9.43 -25.10
C GLN A 133 8.31 -10.15 -24.08
N SER A 134 8.68 -10.02 -22.80
CA SER A 134 7.82 -10.33 -21.66
C SER A 134 7.16 -9.06 -21.15
N SER A 135 6.01 -9.20 -20.48
CA SER A 135 5.31 -8.08 -19.86
C SER A 135 4.84 -8.37 -18.45
N THR A 136 4.87 -7.34 -17.61
CA THR A 136 4.40 -7.36 -16.23
C THR A 136 3.51 -6.13 -16.01
N ALA A 137 2.27 -6.33 -15.54
CA ALA A 137 1.47 -5.23 -15.01
C ALA A 137 1.90 -4.93 -13.57
N TYR A 138 2.13 -3.66 -13.24
CA TYR A 138 2.60 -3.23 -11.91
C TYR A 138 1.51 -2.56 -11.08
N ALA A 139 0.70 -1.71 -11.71
CA ALA A 139 -0.35 -0.97 -11.01
C ALA A 139 -1.54 -0.71 -11.93
N ILE A 140 -2.70 -0.49 -11.32
CA ILE A 140 -3.96 -0.19 -11.99
C ILE A 140 -4.65 0.95 -11.25
N ASN A 141 -5.23 1.90 -11.97
CA ASN A 141 -6.07 2.95 -11.38
C ASN A 141 -7.57 2.57 -11.44
N ASP A 142 -8.42 3.41 -10.84
CA ASP A 142 -9.87 3.16 -10.78
C ASP A 142 -10.60 3.24 -12.13
N THR A 143 -10.03 3.92 -13.13
CA THR A 143 -10.54 3.89 -14.51
C THR A 143 -10.18 2.61 -15.25
N GLY A 144 -9.33 1.77 -14.65
CA GLY A 144 -8.86 0.50 -15.20
C GLY A 144 -7.67 0.63 -16.15
N ASP A 145 -7.03 1.79 -16.22
CA ASP A 145 -5.76 1.95 -16.90
C ASP A 145 -4.65 1.24 -16.11
N VAL A 146 -3.81 0.49 -16.83
CA VAL A 146 -2.75 -0.31 -16.23
C VAL A 146 -1.40 0.24 -16.67
N ILE A 147 -0.45 0.33 -15.75
CA ILE A 147 0.95 0.56 -16.09
C ILE A 147 1.78 -0.68 -15.82
N GLY A 148 2.93 -0.75 -16.48
CA GLY A 148 3.92 -1.77 -16.16
C GLY A 148 5.07 -1.78 -17.14
N LEU A 149 5.74 -2.92 -17.22
CA LEU A 149 6.97 -3.08 -17.96
C LEU A 149 6.79 -4.01 -19.14
N GLN A 150 7.51 -3.69 -20.21
CA GLN A 150 7.96 -4.68 -21.18
C GLN A 150 9.49 -4.74 -21.17
N PHE A 151 10.00 -5.95 -21.32
CA PHE A 151 11.43 -6.22 -21.22
C PHE A 151 11.83 -7.44 -22.04
N SER A 152 13.07 -7.46 -22.49
CA SER A 152 13.73 -8.61 -23.09
C SER A 152 14.66 -9.28 -22.07
N GLY A 153 14.75 -10.61 -22.13
CA GLY A 153 15.68 -11.37 -21.28
C GLY A 153 15.37 -11.31 -19.78
N THR A 154 16.36 -10.96 -18.96
CA THR A 154 16.34 -11.16 -17.51
C THR A 154 16.06 -9.90 -16.67
N SER A 155 15.98 -8.72 -17.28
CA SER A 155 15.75 -7.45 -16.57
C SER A 155 14.27 -7.20 -16.31
N GLU A 156 13.71 -7.88 -15.31
CA GLU A 156 12.28 -7.78 -14.97
C GLU A 156 11.93 -6.55 -14.11
N TYR A 157 12.92 -5.81 -13.61
CA TYR A 157 12.74 -4.69 -12.68
C TYR A 157 12.94 -3.31 -13.32
N TYR A 158 13.64 -3.26 -14.44
CA TYR A 158 13.91 -2.04 -15.21
C TYR A 158 13.71 -2.34 -16.69
N GLY A 159 12.91 -1.54 -17.36
CA GLY A 159 12.61 -1.74 -18.78
C GLY A 159 11.81 -0.57 -19.34
N ASP A 160 11.16 -0.83 -20.47
CA ASP A 160 10.26 0.14 -21.10
C ASP A 160 8.93 0.16 -20.34
N VAL A 161 8.58 1.34 -19.83
CA VAL A 161 7.36 1.57 -19.07
C VAL A 161 6.23 1.87 -20.03
N TYR A 162 5.19 1.05 -20.01
CA TYR A 162 4.01 1.21 -20.84
C TYR A 162 2.78 1.55 -20.00
N LEU A 163 1.90 2.37 -20.60
CA LEU A 163 0.51 2.54 -20.21
C LEU A 163 -0.35 1.69 -21.15
N TRP A 164 -1.09 0.74 -20.59
CA TRP A 164 -2.19 0.06 -21.26
C TRP A 164 -3.51 0.69 -20.80
N PRO A 165 -4.06 1.64 -21.57
CA PRO A 165 -5.30 2.27 -21.16
C PRO A 165 -6.44 1.25 -21.12
N ARG A 166 -7.51 1.60 -20.41
CA ARG A 166 -8.74 0.81 -20.41
C ARG A 166 -9.26 0.61 -21.84
N ASN A 167 -9.22 1.69 -22.61
CA ASN A 167 -9.67 1.77 -24.00
C ASN A 167 -8.59 2.44 -24.86
N GLY A 168 -8.35 1.90 -26.05
CA GLY A 168 -7.38 2.44 -27.01
C GLY A 168 -6.03 1.72 -26.99
N PRO A 169 -5.08 2.17 -27.83
CA PRO A 169 -3.76 1.55 -27.96
C PRO A 169 -2.89 1.84 -26.73
N ARG A 170 -1.96 0.92 -26.44
CA ARG A 170 -0.92 1.17 -25.43
C ARG A 170 -0.01 2.31 -25.84
N LYS A 171 0.64 2.92 -24.85
CA LYS A 171 1.58 4.04 -25.03
C LYS A 171 2.88 3.75 -24.28
N LEU A 172 4.02 3.91 -24.95
CA LEU A 172 5.33 4.00 -24.29
C LEU A 172 5.37 5.30 -23.47
N VAL A 173 5.59 5.19 -22.17
CA VAL A 173 5.61 6.31 -21.24
C VAL A 173 7.04 6.77 -20.96
N SER A 174 7.92 5.82 -20.66
CA SER A 174 9.32 6.10 -20.27
C SER A 174 10.14 4.81 -20.21
N SER A 175 11.30 4.88 -19.58
CA SER A 175 12.08 3.72 -19.13
C SER A 175 12.43 3.85 -17.64
N GLY A 176 12.49 2.73 -16.91
CA GLY A 176 12.76 2.72 -15.47
C GLY A 176 11.99 1.62 -14.76
N LYS A 177 11.70 1.83 -13.47
CA LYS A 177 10.84 0.93 -12.68
C LYS A 177 9.51 1.63 -12.39
N PRO A 178 8.37 1.15 -12.93
CA PRO A 178 7.07 1.74 -12.65
C PRO A 178 6.67 1.48 -11.20
N ILE A 179 6.10 2.50 -10.57
CA ILE A 179 5.65 2.47 -9.17
C ILE A 179 4.13 2.47 -9.09
N GLY A 180 3.48 3.43 -9.76
CA GLY A 180 2.02 3.56 -9.67
C GLY A 180 1.47 4.55 -10.69
N ILE A 181 0.14 4.56 -10.82
CA ILE A 181 -0.61 5.46 -11.69
C ILE A 181 -1.78 6.07 -10.94
N THR A 182 -1.96 7.38 -11.08
CA THR A 182 -3.09 8.13 -10.50
C THR A 182 -4.34 8.03 -11.38
N ALA A 183 -5.49 8.45 -10.85
CA ALA A 183 -6.75 8.47 -11.61
C ALA A 183 -6.68 9.38 -12.85
N ASP A 184 -5.93 10.48 -12.78
CA ASP A 184 -5.70 11.42 -13.89
C ASP A 184 -4.49 11.04 -14.77
N ARG A 185 -3.99 9.80 -14.64
CA ARG A 185 -2.93 9.18 -15.47
C ARG A 185 -1.56 9.85 -15.37
N LYS A 186 -1.18 10.28 -14.17
CA LYS A 186 0.21 10.56 -13.81
C LYS A 186 0.87 9.26 -13.39
N VAL A 187 1.98 8.92 -14.04
CA VAL A 187 2.74 7.69 -13.83
C VAL A 187 3.99 8.01 -13.04
N VAL A 188 4.19 7.31 -11.93
CA VAL A 188 5.41 7.43 -11.11
C VAL A 188 6.41 6.36 -11.53
N VAL A 189 7.63 6.79 -11.89
CA VAL A 189 8.72 5.90 -12.33
C VAL A 189 9.96 6.15 -11.47
N GLN A 190 10.45 5.10 -10.82
CA GLN A 190 11.71 5.13 -10.08
C GLN A 190 12.89 4.97 -11.05
N ARG A 191 13.91 5.83 -10.89
CA ARG A 191 15.21 5.78 -11.57
C ARG A 191 16.34 5.67 -10.56
N VAL A 192 17.57 5.60 -11.05
CA VAL A 192 18.77 5.45 -10.21
C VAL A 192 19.01 6.70 -9.35
N VAL A 193 18.76 7.89 -9.91
CA VAL A 193 19.07 9.19 -9.28
C VAL A 193 17.90 10.19 -9.32
N THR A 194 16.71 9.72 -9.73
CA THR A 194 15.47 10.50 -9.70
C THR A 194 14.28 9.59 -9.45
N THR A 195 13.14 10.19 -9.09
CA THR A 195 11.82 9.62 -9.27
C THR A 195 11.00 10.58 -10.11
N ASP A 196 10.40 10.09 -11.19
CA ASP A 196 9.71 10.95 -12.14
C ASP A 196 8.21 10.79 -12.01
N VAL A 197 7.48 11.91 -12.05
CA VAL A 197 6.02 11.95 -12.21
C VAL A 197 5.71 12.41 -13.63
N ILE A 198 5.15 11.50 -14.43
CA ILE A 198 4.93 11.70 -15.87
C ILE A 198 3.43 11.80 -16.14
N ASP A 199 2.95 12.97 -16.54
CA ASP A 199 1.57 13.13 -16.98
C ASP A 199 1.42 12.59 -18.41
N THR A 200 0.71 11.47 -18.55
CA THR A 200 0.59 10.80 -19.85
C THR A 200 -0.36 11.49 -20.81
N ASN A 201 -1.18 12.44 -20.33
CA ASN A 201 -2.07 13.23 -21.19
C ASN A 201 -1.33 14.40 -21.84
N THR A 202 -0.45 15.07 -21.09
CA THR A 202 0.29 16.25 -21.59
C THR A 202 1.72 15.93 -22.04
N GLY A 203 2.30 14.83 -21.56
CA GLY A 203 3.72 14.50 -21.74
C GLY A 203 4.65 15.25 -20.79
N SER A 204 4.11 16.03 -19.84
CA SER A 204 4.90 16.76 -18.86
C SER A 204 5.59 15.79 -17.89
N VAL A 205 6.84 16.10 -17.55
CA VAL A 205 7.65 15.33 -16.59
C VAL A 205 8.07 16.24 -15.46
N VAL A 206 7.84 15.78 -14.23
CA VAL A 206 8.36 16.38 -13.00
C VAL A 206 9.39 15.42 -12.43
N GLU A 207 10.63 15.87 -12.27
CA GLU A 207 11.70 15.08 -11.68
C GLU A 207 11.83 15.40 -10.19
N ILE A 208 11.75 14.37 -9.34
CA ILE A 208 12.06 14.44 -7.91
C ILE A 208 13.50 13.95 -7.74
N PRO A 209 14.44 14.82 -7.32
CA PRO A 209 15.85 14.46 -7.16
C PRO A 209 16.05 13.56 -5.94
N GLY A 210 17.06 12.69 -6.00
CA GLY A 210 17.47 11.83 -4.89
C GLY A 210 17.88 10.45 -5.36
N ARG A 211 18.47 9.64 -4.47
CA ARG A 211 18.83 8.24 -4.80
C ARG A 211 17.85 7.31 -4.08
N PRO A 212 16.63 7.14 -4.61
CA PRO A 212 15.57 6.45 -3.90
C PRO A 212 15.92 4.98 -3.70
N SER A 213 15.92 4.53 -2.44
CA SER A 213 15.98 3.11 -2.09
C SER A 213 14.59 2.48 -2.19
N TRP A 214 13.56 3.20 -1.75
CA TRP A 214 12.17 2.78 -1.84
C TRP A 214 11.30 3.94 -2.31
N VAL A 215 10.31 3.61 -3.16
CA VAL A 215 9.33 4.57 -3.67
C VAL A 215 7.95 3.92 -3.60
N VAL A 216 6.99 4.64 -3.05
CA VAL A 216 5.57 4.27 -3.05
C VAL A 216 4.77 5.45 -3.59
N LEU A 217 3.80 5.17 -4.45
CA LEU A 217 2.74 6.11 -4.79
C LEU A 217 1.50 5.67 -4.02
N ASP A 218 0.99 6.54 -3.16
CA ASP A 218 -0.25 6.29 -2.45
C ASP A 218 -0.93 7.63 -2.11
N ASN A 219 -2.25 7.71 -2.26
CA ASN A 219 -3.02 8.94 -2.01
C ASN A 219 -2.46 10.20 -2.68
N ASP A 220 -2.14 10.10 -3.97
CA ASP A 220 -1.52 11.18 -4.77
C ASP A 220 -0.27 11.78 -4.08
N ARG A 221 0.50 10.91 -3.43
CA ARG A 221 1.74 11.24 -2.72
C ARG A 221 2.83 10.27 -3.10
N VAL A 222 3.98 10.82 -3.47
CA VAL A 222 5.18 10.02 -3.71
C VAL A 222 5.98 9.98 -2.40
N LEU A 223 6.02 8.80 -1.78
CA LEU A 223 6.82 8.53 -0.59
C LEU A 223 8.17 8.00 -1.04
N ILE A 224 9.25 8.66 -0.65
CA ILE A 224 10.61 8.26 -0.99
C ILE A 224 11.41 8.04 0.28
N SER A 225 12.09 6.91 0.36
CA SER A 225 13.16 6.72 1.34
C SER A 225 14.52 6.65 0.66
N GLU A 226 15.46 7.41 1.18
CA GLU A 226 16.85 7.45 0.72
C GLU A 226 17.81 7.55 1.90
N TYR A 227 19.08 7.25 1.64
CA TYR A 227 20.14 7.45 2.61
C TYR A 227 20.83 8.78 2.30
N VAL A 228 20.69 9.75 3.19
CA VAL A 228 21.25 11.09 3.04
C VAL A 228 22.55 11.18 3.83
N ASP A 229 23.63 11.59 3.17
CA ASP A 229 24.93 11.72 3.82
C ASP A 229 24.86 12.60 5.06
N GLN A 230 25.50 12.17 6.15
CA GLN A 230 25.54 12.84 7.46
C GLN A 230 24.19 12.95 8.19
N VAL A 231 23.06 12.60 7.56
CA VAL A 231 21.72 12.56 8.17
C VAL A 231 21.30 11.12 8.47
N GLY A 232 21.64 10.17 7.59
CA GLY A 232 21.20 8.78 7.65
C GLY A 232 19.94 8.55 6.81
N TRP A 233 19.15 7.53 7.18
CA TRP A 233 17.89 7.25 6.50
C TRP A 233 16.92 8.42 6.66
N GLU A 234 16.31 8.85 5.57
CA GLU A 234 15.24 9.84 5.55
C GLU A 234 14.09 9.30 4.71
N MET A 235 12.86 9.48 5.21
CA MET A 235 11.64 9.29 4.42
C MET A 235 11.01 10.64 4.16
N SER A 236 10.76 10.97 2.89
CA SER A 236 10.17 12.24 2.45
C SER A 236 8.87 12.00 1.70
N GLU A 237 7.94 12.94 1.82
CA GLU A 237 6.68 12.96 1.07
C GLU A 237 6.72 14.07 0.01
N TYR A 238 6.41 13.72 -1.23
CA TYR A 238 6.37 14.65 -2.35
C TYR A 238 4.97 14.73 -2.97
N ASP A 239 4.50 15.97 -3.07
CA ASP A 239 3.99 16.53 -4.30
C ASP A 239 3.93 15.71 -5.60
N LEU A 240 2.79 15.58 -6.29
CA LEU A 240 2.82 15.19 -7.72
C LEU A 240 3.42 16.28 -8.63
N ALA A 241 3.55 17.51 -8.14
CA ALA A 241 4.30 18.58 -8.79
C ALA A 241 5.76 18.67 -8.28
N GLY A 242 6.22 17.68 -7.50
CA GLY A 242 7.60 17.55 -7.04
C GLY A 242 7.93 18.36 -5.79
N THR A 243 6.95 19.01 -5.17
CA THR A 243 7.17 19.75 -3.92
C THR A 243 7.32 18.79 -2.74
N LYS A 244 8.45 18.86 -2.01
CA LYS A 244 8.60 18.13 -0.73
C LYS A 244 7.66 18.75 0.31
N VAL A 245 6.68 17.99 0.79
CA VAL A 245 5.62 18.48 1.71
C VAL A 245 5.80 18.01 3.16
N ALA A 246 6.62 16.97 3.38
CA ALA A 246 7.00 16.47 4.69
C ALA A 246 8.31 15.70 4.64
N THR A 247 8.97 15.63 5.79
CA THR A 247 10.21 14.87 6.02
C THR A 247 10.12 14.16 7.36
N HIS A 248 10.58 12.90 7.37
CA HIS A 248 10.57 12.00 8.51
C HIS A 248 11.99 11.45 8.72
N PRO A 249 12.84 12.16 9.49
CA PRO A 249 14.21 11.74 9.76
C PRO A 249 14.27 10.37 10.44
N GLY A 250 15.16 9.50 9.99
CA GLY A 250 15.29 8.10 10.42
C GLY A 250 14.30 7.13 9.77
N GLY A 251 13.33 7.64 8.98
CA GLY A 251 12.34 6.82 8.30
C GLY A 251 12.90 6.06 7.10
N ALA A 252 12.46 4.82 6.94
CA ALA A 252 12.81 3.92 5.84
C ALA A 252 11.59 3.11 5.40
N LYS A 253 11.65 2.51 4.20
CA LYS A 253 10.65 1.53 3.71
C LYS A 253 9.20 2.00 3.88
N PRO A 254 8.75 3.08 3.21
CA PRO A 254 7.34 3.44 3.19
C PRO A 254 6.52 2.27 2.65
N PHE A 255 5.36 2.04 3.27
CA PHE A 255 4.35 1.08 2.83
C PHE A 255 3.11 1.77 2.27
N GLY A 256 2.85 3.02 2.67
CA GLY A 256 1.71 3.83 2.22
C GLY A 256 1.30 4.86 3.28
N ARG A 257 0.19 5.54 3.05
CA ARG A 257 -0.29 6.68 3.84
C ARG A 257 -1.80 6.66 3.89
N ASN A 258 -2.38 6.78 5.10
CA ASN A 258 -3.84 6.86 5.23
C ASN A 258 -4.40 8.26 4.88
N GLY A 259 -5.73 8.39 4.85
CA GLY A 259 -6.41 9.63 4.47
C GLY A 259 -6.13 10.81 5.41
N SER A 260 -5.74 10.55 6.67
CA SER A 260 -5.32 11.58 7.62
C SER A 260 -3.90 12.10 7.39
N GLY A 261 -3.10 11.36 6.62
CA GLY A 261 -1.71 11.65 6.37
C GLY A 261 -0.70 11.09 7.34
N THR A 262 -1.09 10.06 8.09
CA THR A 262 -0.12 9.23 8.79
C THR A 262 0.50 8.28 7.77
N VAL A 263 1.82 8.34 7.63
CA VAL A 263 2.58 7.41 6.80
C VAL A 263 2.89 6.16 7.63
N PHE A 264 2.74 5.01 7.00
CA PHE A 264 3.20 3.74 7.55
C PHE A 264 4.48 3.38 6.83
N GLY A 265 5.53 3.16 7.60
CA GLY A 265 6.81 2.73 7.09
C GLY A 265 7.54 2.01 8.21
N GLY A 266 8.86 2.06 8.18
CA GLY A 266 9.66 1.61 9.31
C GLY A 266 10.89 2.46 9.54
N HIS A 267 11.78 1.95 10.38
CA HIS A 267 13.12 2.47 10.59
C HIS A 267 14.07 1.31 10.91
N PRO A 268 15.39 1.51 10.77
CA PRO A 268 16.36 0.55 11.24
C PRO A 268 16.24 0.34 12.76
N GLY A 269 16.02 -0.90 13.17
CA GLY A 269 16.12 -1.35 14.56
C GLY A 269 17.58 -1.60 14.97
N ARG A 270 17.79 -1.91 16.26
CA ARG A 270 19.14 -2.13 16.83
C ARG A 270 19.94 -3.25 16.14
N THR A 271 19.24 -4.23 15.58
CA THR A 271 19.83 -5.38 14.88
C THR A 271 19.82 -5.23 13.35
N GLY A 272 19.45 -4.06 12.83
CA GLY A 272 19.27 -3.80 11.41
C GLY A 272 17.92 -4.28 10.84
N ALA A 273 17.10 -4.98 11.63
CA ALA A 273 15.73 -5.32 11.24
C ALA A 273 14.89 -4.04 11.08
N ASN A 274 13.97 -4.03 10.11
CA ASN A 274 13.01 -2.94 9.97
C ASN A 274 11.99 -3.01 11.10
N VAL A 275 11.79 -1.89 11.80
CA VAL A 275 10.79 -1.76 12.85
C VAL A 275 9.63 -0.92 12.30
N PRO A 276 8.44 -1.51 12.10
CA PRO A 276 7.28 -0.80 11.58
C PRO A 276 6.83 0.34 12.50
N ALA A 277 6.49 1.48 11.91
CA ALA A 277 6.12 2.68 12.64
C ALA A 277 5.12 3.54 11.87
N LEU A 278 4.32 4.29 12.64
CA LEU A 278 3.46 5.37 12.19
C LEU A 278 4.24 6.67 12.21
N TRP A 279 4.28 7.39 11.10
CA TRP A 279 5.01 8.64 10.94
C TRP A 279 4.05 9.80 10.69
N ARG A 280 4.26 10.88 11.43
CA ARG A 280 3.50 12.13 11.36
C ARG A 280 4.48 13.28 11.43
N LYS A 281 4.05 14.48 11.02
CA LYS A 281 4.87 15.70 11.17
C LYS A 281 5.33 15.95 12.60
N THR A 282 4.55 15.49 13.59
CA THR A 282 4.84 15.67 15.02
C THR A 282 5.73 14.58 15.61
N GLY A 283 6.13 13.56 14.84
CA GLY A 283 6.97 12.46 15.30
C GLY A 283 6.46 11.09 14.85
N ARG A 284 7.01 10.03 15.45
CA ARG A 284 6.67 8.65 15.12
C ARG A 284 6.21 7.83 16.32
N THR A 285 5.50 6.75 16.06
CA THR A 285 5.09 5.75 17.05
C THR A 285 5.34 4.35 16.50
N ASP A 286 6.07 3.51 17.23
CA ASP A 286 6.27 2.10 16.86
C ASP A 286 4.92 1.40 16.78
N VAL A 287 4.73 0.57 15.75
CA VAL A 287 3.55 -0.27 15.62
C VAL A 287 3.77 -1.54 16.42
N VAL A 288 2.83 -1.83 17.31
CA VAL A 288 2.77 -3.09 18.06
C VAL A 288 1.50 -3.85 17.66
N ALA A 289 1.66 -5.11 17.29
CA ALA A 289 0.59 -6.07 17.01
C ALA A 289 1.07 -7.49 17.35
N ASP A 290 0.14 -8.43 17.50
CA ASP A 290 0.45 -9.84 17.75
C ASP A 290 1.31 -10.46 16.64
N PHE A 291 1.01 -10.10 15.41
CA PHE A 291 1.80 -10.33 14.21
C PHE A 291 1.70 -9.11 13.31
N LEU A 292 2.73 -8.83 12.53
CA LEU A 292 2.67 -7.86 11.44
C LEU A 292 2.99 -8.56 10.12
N PRO A 293 2.57 -7.99 8.97
CA PRO A 293 3.08 -8.44 7.69
C PRO A 293 4.61 -8.49 7.71
N SER A 294 5.19 -9.48 7.05
CA SER A 294 6.62 -9.43 6.79
C SER A 294 6.94 -8.22 5.89
N ASP A 295 8.16 -7.69 5.97
CA ASP A 295 8.59 -6.53 5.18
C ASP A 295 8.30 -6.65 3.67
N SER A 296 8.35 -7.85 3.11
CA SER A 296 8.09 -8.13 1.70
C SER A 296 6.63 -8.48 1.39
N SER A 297 5.77 -8.49 2.41
CA SER A 297 4.38 -8.94 2.35
C SER A 297 3.37 -7.87 2.76
N TYR A 298 3.81 -6.63 2.99
CA TYR A 298 2.91 -5.48 3.01
C TYR A 298 2.36 -5.27 1.60
N SER A 299 1.04 -5.15 1.51
CA SER A 299 0.37 -4.98 0.21
C SER A 299 -0.23 -3.60 0.06
N ASP A 300 -0.80 -3.03 1.13
CA ASP A 300 -1.43 -1.72 1.07
C ASP A 300 -1.63 -1.11 2.46
N VAL A 301 -1.74 0.22 2.48
CA VAL A 301 -2.14 1.03 3.62
C VAL A 301 -3.33 1.85 3.20
N THR A 302 -4.44 1.55 3.83
CA THR A 302 -5.71 2.14 3.44
C THR A 302 -5.95 3.55 3.97
N ASP A 303 -6.92 4.24 3.36
CA ASP A 303 -7.43 5.53 3.86
C ASP A 303 -7.94 5.48 5.29
N ALA A 304 -8.53 4.34 5.69
CA ALA A 304 -9.06 4.11 7.03
C ALA A 304 -8.00 3.60 8.00
N ALA A 305 -6.71 3.75 7.67
CA ALA A 305 -5.58 3.29 8.48
C ALA A 305 -5.53 1.77 8.72
N THR A 306 -6.28 0.97 7.97
CA THR A 306 -6.15 -0.49 7.93
C THR A 306 -4.90 -0.89 7.16
N LEU A 307 -4.08 -1.77 7.74
CA LEU A 307 -2.98 -2.40 7.04
C LEU A 307 -3.46 -3.66 6.33
N ILE A 308 -2.94 -3.94 5.14
CA ILE A 308 -3.19 -5.17 4.40
C ILE A 308 -1.85 -5.86 4.14
N GLY A 309 -1.80 -7.16 4.40
CA GLY A 309 -0.59 -7.92 4.18
C GLY A 309 -0.70 -9.39 4.51
N THR A 310 0.43 -10.08 4.42
CA THR A 310 0.57 -11.50 4.76
C THR A 310 1.56 -11.69 5.88
N TYR A 311 1.16 -12.45 6.90
CA TYR A 311 2.02 -12.81 8.03
C TYR A 311 2.24 -14.32 8.06
N SER A 312 3.31 -14.75 8.74
CA SER A 312 3.54 -16.16 9.05
C SER A 312 3.53 -16.35 10.56
N GLY A 313 2.76 -17.33 11.03
CA GLY A 313 2.75 -17.72 12.43
C GLY A 313 3.98 -18.54 12.82
N ALA A 314 3.99 -19.07 14.05
CA ALA A 314 5.03 -20.01 14.50
C ALA A 314 5.09 -21.30 13.66
N ASP A 315 4.00 -21.66 12.99
CA ASP A 315 3.92 -22.79 12.07
C ASP A 315 4.46 -22.48 10.66
N SER A 316 4.98 -21.27 10.44
CA SER A 316 5.50 -20.80 9.15
C SER A 316 4.49 -20.81 7.99
N VAL A 317 3.19 -20.97 8.29
CA VAL A 317 2.12 -20.91 7.29
C VAL A 317 1.75 -19.46 7.03
N ALA A 318 1.88 -19.04 5.77
CA ALA A 318 1.55 -17.70 5.31
C ALA A 318 0.03 -17.51 5.29
N ARG A 319 -0.44 -16.45 5.94
CA ARG A 319 -1.86 -16.11 6.09
C ARG A 319 -2.11 -14.66 5.73
N PRO A 320 -3.08 -14.39 4.83
CA PRO A 320 -3.49 -13.04 4.49
C PRO A 320 -4.35 -12.48 5.62
N ALA A 321 -4.13 -11.22 5.97
CA ALA A 321 -4.90 -10.55 7.01
C ALA A 321 -5.02 -9.06 6.72
N ARG A 322 -5.90 -8.42 7.50
CA ARG A 322 -5.95 -6.97 7.66
C ARG A 322 -5.75 -6.61 9.11
N TRP A 323 -5.17 -5.46 9.39
CA TRP A 323 -5.00 -4.97 10.76
C TRP A 323 -5.76 -3.67 10.94
N LEU A 324 -6.73 -3.69 11.85
CA LEU A 324 -7.59 -2.55 12.16
C LEU A 324 -6.98 -1.75 13.31
N TRP A 325 -6.91 -0.43 13.14
CA TRP A 325 -6.50 0.47 14.22
C TRP A 325 -7.65 0.63 15.22
N ILE A 326 -7.48 0.12 16.44
CA ILE A 326 -8.51 0.15 17.49
C ILE A 326 -7.94 0.82 18.73
N CYS A 327 -8.67 1.80 19.26
CA CYS A 327 -8.38 2.45 20.54
C CYS A 327 -9.37 1.96 21.59
N SER A 328 -8.88 1.43 22.71
CA SER A 328 -9.66 0.98 23.87
C SER A 328 -9.41 1.83 25.09
#